data_AF-L2GUX4-F1
#
_entry.id   AF-L2GUX4-F1
#
_cell.length_a   1.000
_cell.length_b   1.000
_cell.length_c   1.000
_cell.angle_alpha   90.00
_cell.angle_beta   90.00
_cell.angle_gamma   90.00
#
_symmetry.space_group_name_H-M   'P 1'
#
loop_
_entity.id
_entity.type
_entity.pdbx_description
1 polymer ?
#
loop_
_entity_poly.entity_id
_entity_poly.type
_entity_poly.pdbx_seq_one_letter_code
_entity_poly.pdbx_strand_id
1 'polypeptide(L)'
;MSAVKFTKCKEKSFLSMDIHRDRIQFDYPAEIYGKNHRIGDKPILVKVKAVNAKKIFVSSNDALGIFFLKKDVPIYVTKPVYEQLVLRLKDLQGYLVHYDEEGEKADLYDVNEVDIARTERNVIFVTYNEIIYFDAFMVEVVSSNTFLGWCNFILHIQKKRLAYISTFSLKGRISFKMAPTNLHMIILNQHKINIHELGLDDFLQVCQDNAIKIIPVDVSSMFLELFLFLLNTTKDMSIQICVVSPFYMEINRAVNGCGKWLNKKFKIDQHDPLPLSIKNVTCYNALSDISGLEDNSIVFCTKEEFDITNNSIDSCAYYRELIERMDKKTYETDEDDKQLKSMRTNEENTSDENSEEDERIKNIRAVFNSTDKNVLIDFVIASILKGDTVKAKHLFNRKYVVLNVMNYDMESDYAFNLNLCSTIPEMRSFYGNPVIASNMDSNLEGNDVFMTNEEIYVIDIPKIDYYVYNIKNVERIPAGNNLLLFDGKIRNERLICRKNQLKKMFRETYYLHDGIYFFPGLRKRVWFESDKFYITDY
;
A
#
# COMPACT_ATOMS: atom_id res chain seq x y z
N MET A 1 10.28 4.92 29.15
CA MET A 1 9.26 3.93 28.76
C MET A 1 9.06 4.10 27.27
N SER A 2 9.27 3.05 26.48
CA SER A 2 9.09 3.13 25.03
C SER A 2 7.69 2.64 24.70
N ALA A 3 6.92 3.44 23.96
CA ALA A 3 5.56 3.11 23.55
C ALA A 3 5.52 2.93 22.02
N VAL A 4 4.93 1.84 21.57
CA VAL A 4 4.73 1.57 20.14
C VAL A 4 3.28 1.86 19.77
N LYS A 5 3.06 2.62 18.70
CA LYS A 5 1.74 2.96 18.18
C LYS A 5 1.65 2.64 16.69
N PHE A 6 0.76 1.73 16.33
CA PHE A 6 0.36 1.54 14.93
C PHE A 6 -0.65 2.61 14.51
N THR A 7 -0.52 3.12 13.29
CA THR A 7 -1.52 3.99 12.69
C THR A 7 -1.87 3.46 11.30
N LYS A 8 -3.13 3.03 11.14
CA LYS A 8 -3.67 2.53 9.87
C LYS A 8 -4.11 3.69 8.97
N CYS A 9 -3.87 3.59 7.66
CA CYS A 9 -4.31 4.50 6.61
C CYS A 9 -4.91 3.68 5.45
N LYS A 10 -6.23 3.42 5.49
CA LYS A 10 -6.94 2.45 4.64
C LYS A 10 -6.21 1.10 4.54
N GLU A 11 -5.71 0.79 3.34
CA GLU A 11 -5.01 -0.44 2.96
C GLU A 11 -3.54 -0.41 3.32
N LYS A 12 -2.99 0.72 3.79
CA LYS A 12 -1.60 0.86 4.22
C LYS A 12 -1.53 1.11 5.73
N SER A 13 -0.43 0.77 6.35
CA SER A 13 -0.18 1.13 7.75
C SER A 13 1.23 1.64 7.92
N PHE A 14 1.39 2.57 8.86
CA PHE A 14 2.70 2.99 9.34
C PHE A 14 2.82 2.76 10.83
N LEU A 15 4.06 2.59 11.27
CA LEU A 15 4.38 2.44 12.68
C LEU A 15 4.96 3.75 13.19
N SER A 16 4.45 4.25 14.31
CA SER A 16 5.13 5.28 15.12
C SER A 16 5.63 4.64 16.41
N MET A 17 6.85 4.95 16.80
CA MET A 17 7.42 4.47 18.05
C MET A 17 8.03 5.63 18.81
N ASP A 18 7.62 5.79 20.06
CA ASP A 18 8.20 6.74 21.00
C ASP A 18 9.30 6.01 21.78
N ILE A 19 10.56 6.33 21.46
CA ILE A 19 11.75 5.83 22.15
C ILE A 19 12.35 6.99 22.95
N HIS A 20 12.17 6.96 24.28
CA HIS A 20 12.57 8.04 25.18
C HIS A 20 11.99 9.41 24.80
N ARG A 21 12.78 10.30 24.17
CA ARG A 21 12.37 11.64 23.72
C ARG A 21 12.22 11.71 22.20
N ASP A 22 12.46 10.62 21.48
CA ASP A 22 12.40 10.57 20.03
C ASP A 22 11.18 9.79 19.55
N ARG A 23 10.36 10.47 18.75
CA ARG A 23 9.31 9.82 17.96
C ARG A 23 9.89 9.44 16.62
N ILE A 24 10.02 8.14 16.36
CA ILE A 24 10.44 7.60 15.08
C ILE A 24 9.21 7.04 14.35
N GLN A 25 9.26 7.06 13.01
CA GLN A 25 8.17 6.53 12.19
C GLN A 25 8.71 5.67 11.06
N PHE A 26 8.00 4.59 10.75
CA PHE A 26 8.33 3.67 9.66
C PHE A 26 7.26 3.72 8.58
N ASP A 27 7.68 3.76 7.31
CA ASP A 27 6.85 3.66 6.10
C ASP A 27 5.66 4.62 6.07
N TYR A 28 5.91 5.92 6.02
CA TYR A 28 4.84 6.92 5.98
C TYR A 28 4.05 6.86 4.65
N PRO A 29 2.79 6.37 4.62
CA PRO A 29 2.08 6.12 3.37
C PRO A 29 1.44 7.39 2.83
N ALA A 30 1.17 7.37 1.53
CA ALA A 30 0.17 8.22 0.90
C ALA A 30 -0.91 7.33 0.26
N GLU A 31 -2.13 7.81 0.30
CA GLU A 31 -3.30 7.09 -0.21
C GLU A 31 -3.91 7.87 -1.36
N ILE A 32 -4.07 7.25 -2.52
CA ILE A 32 -4.72 7.91 -3.67
C ILE A 32 -6.17 8.22 -3.29
N TYR A 33 -6.56 9.48 -3.48
CA TYR A 33 -7.90 9.97 -3.17
C TYR A 33 -8.90 9.51 -4.23
N GLY A 34 -10.15 9.26 -3.83
CA GLY A 34 -11.21 8.80 -4.72
C GLY A 34 -11.14 7.31 -5.07
N LYS A 35 -12.08 6.88 -5.91
CA LYS A 35 -12.16 5.56 -6.54
C LYS A 35 -12.60 5.75 -7.99
N ASN A 36 -12.49 4.71 -8.81
CA ASN A 36 -13.01 4.68 -10.18
C ASN A 36 -12.52 5.85 -11.05
N HIS A 37 -11.24 6.21 -10.94
CA HIS A 37 -10.68 7.30 -11.72
C HIS A 37 -10.88 7.04 -13.21
N ARG A 38 -11.24 8.09 -13.94
CA ARG A 38 -11.39 8.10 -15.41
C ARG A 38 -10.51 9.19 -15.98
N ILE A 39 -10.19 9.15 -17.26
CA ILE A 39 -9.46 10.22 -17.95
C ILE A 39 -10.25 11.53 -17.78
N GLY A 40 -9.56 12.55 -17.30
CA GLY A 40 -10.12 13.87 -17.04
C GLY A 40 -9.08 14.98 -17.12
N ASP A 41 -9.31 16.06 -16.39
CA ASP A 41 -8.54 17.30 -16.44
C ASP A 41 -7.87 17.67 -15.10
N LYS A 42 -8.08 16.88 -14.04
CA LYS A 42 -7.54 17.15 -12.70
C LYS A 42 -6.37 16.23 -12.38
N PRO A 43 -5.35 16.70 -11.66
CA PRO A 43 -4.26 15.84 -11.25
C PRO A 43 -4.69 14.84 -10.19
N ILE A 44 -3.88 13.78 -10.01
CA ILE A 44 -4.07 12.85 -8.91
C ILE A 44 -3.89 13.58 -7.57
N LEU A 45 -4.88 13.44 -6.70
CA LEU A 45 -4.83 13.86 -5.31
C LEU A 45 -4.49 12.67 -4.41
N VAL A 46 -3.72 12.92 -3.36
CA VAL A 46 -3.43 11.95 -2.31
C VAL A 46 -3.81 12.47 -0.93
N LYS A 47 -4.21 11.55 -0.06
CA LYS A 47 -4.45 11.79 1.35
C LYS A 47 -3.25 11.32 2.16
N VAL A 48 -2.75 12.19 3.05
CA VAL A 48 -1.68 11.86 3.99
C VAL A 48 -2.05 12.27 5.41
N LYS A 49 -1.67 11.46 6.40
CA LYS A 49 -1.96 11.74 7.81
C LYS A 49 -0.88 12.61 8.44
N ALA A 50 -1.25 13.62 9.22
CA ALA A 50 -0.27 14.48 9.89
C ALA A 50 0.81 13.69 10.66
N VAL A 51 2.07 14.02 10.39
CA VAL A 51 3.25 13.39 11.01
C VAL A 51 3.82 14.30 12.10
N ASN A 52 4.09 13.69 13.26
CA ASN A 52 4.84 14.33 14.35
C ASN A 52 6.12 13.55 14.68
N ALA A 53 6.71 12.88 13.69
CA ALA A 53 7.96 12.15 13.85
C ALA A 53 9.15 13.12 13.79
N LYS A 54 10.20 12.80 14.54
CA LYS A 54 11.52 13.44 14.42
C LYS A 54 12.41 12.77 13.38
N LYS A 55 12.13 11.51 13.06
CA LYS A 55 12.93 10.67 12.15
C LYS A 55 11.99 9.71 11.43
N ILE A 56 12.19 9.53 10.13
CA ILE A 56 11.40 8.61 9.31
C ILE A 56 12.33 7.56 8.72
N PHE A 57 11.93 6.30 8.78
CA PHE A 57 12.61 5.16 8.18
C PHE A 57 11.72 4.57 7.10
N VAL A 58 12.28 4.32 5.92
CA VAL A 58 11.54 3.85 4.76
C VAL A 58 12.10 2.50 4.32
N SER A 59 11.24 1.50 4.40
CA SER A 59 11.56 0.09 4.20
C SER A 59 11.23 -0.37 2.77
N SER A 60 10.18 0.20 2.19
CA SER A 60 9.64 -0.12 0.86
C SER A 60 9.22 1.14 0.11
N ASN A 61 8.81 0.97 -1.14
CA ASN A 61 8.28 2.04 -1.97
C ASN A 61 6.79 2.36 -1.71
N ASP A 62 6.20 1.79 -0.65
CA ASP A 62 4.84 2.15 -0.23
C ASP A 62 4.77 3.50 0.49
N ALA A 63 5.92 4.00 0.92
CA ALA A 63 6.06 5.20 1.75
C ALA A 63 6.02 6.53 0.95
N LEU A 64 5.12 6.66 -0.02
CA LEU A 64 4.96 7.88 -0.83
C LEU A 64 4.66 9.14 0.00
N GLY A 65 4.16 8.98 1.23
CA GLY A 65 3.85 10.08 2.13
C GLY A 65 5.04 10.99 2.43
N ILE A 66 6.27 10.49 2.31
CA ILE A 66 7.48 11.29 2.58
C ILE A 66 7.58 12.56 1.73
N PHE A 67 6.99 12.56 0.55
CA PHE A 67 6.97 13.72 -0.36
C PHE A 67 6.03 14.84 0.08
N PHE A 68 5.11 14.55 1.00
CA PHE A 68 4.06 15.45 1.47
C PHE A 68 4.30 15.94 2.90
N LEU A 69 5.54 15.82 3.38
CA LEU A 69 5.91 16.26 4.73
C LEU A 69 5.92 17.78 4.82
N LYS A 70 5.15 18.32 5.77
CA LYS A 70 5.15 19.77 6.05
C LYS A 70 6.45 20.23 6.73
N LYS A 71 7.09 19.36 7.51
CA LYS A 71 8.30 19.65 8.29
C LYS A 71 9.49 18.94 7.67
N ASP A 72 10.64 19.62 7.70
CA ASP A 72 11.92 19.02 7.32
C ASP A 72 12.37 18.07 8.43
N VAL A 73 12.29 16.77 8.15
CA VAL A 73 12.65 15.69 9.08
C VAL A 73 13.58 14.73 8.37
N PRO A 74 14.64 14.22 9.03
CA PRO A 74 15.51 13.22 8.43
C PRO A 74 14.76 11.96 7.98
N ILE A 75 14.99 11.55 6.73
CA ILE A 75 14.39 10.36 6.10
C ILE A 75 15.51 9.36 5.77
N TYR A 76 15.53 8.24 6.47
CA TYR A 76 16.48 7.15 6.26
C TYR A 76 15.90 6.14 5.27
N VAL A 77 16.53 6.01 4.11
CA VAL A 77 16.03 5.17 3.01
C VAL A 77 17.20 4.65 2.18
N THR A 78 17.04 3.46 1.60
CA THR A 78 18.03 2.96 0.65
C THR A 78 17.89 3.67 -0.69
N LYS A 79 19.02 3.90 -1.38
CA LYS A 79 18.99 4.59 -2.69
C LYS A 79 18.00 3.96 -3.70
N PRO A 80 17.94 2.63 -3.88
CA PRO A 80 17.01 2.05 -4.84
C PRO A 80 15.55 2.29 -4.46
N VAL A 81 15.19 2.21 -3.16
CA VAL A 81 13.82 2.47 -2.71
C VAL A 81 13.42 3.92 -2.94
N TYR A 82 14.33 4.87 -2.70
CA TYR A 82 14.07 6.27 -3.01
C TYR A 82 13.85 6.51 -4.51
N GLU A 83 14.66 5.91 -5.37
CA GLU A 83 14.49 6.01 -6.82
C GLU A 83 13.14 5.41 -7.27
N GLN A 84 12.72 4.28 -6.70
CA GLN A 84 11.40 3.68 -6.94
C GLN A 84 10.27 4.63 -6.52
N LEU A 85 10.38 5.26 -5.34
CA LEU A 85 9.41 6.23 -4.85
C LEU A 85 9.29 7.45 -5.78
N VAL A 86 10.43 7.98 -6.26
CA VAL A 86 10.44 9.09 -7.22
C VAL A 86 9.80 8.69 -8.55
N LEU A 87 10.11 7.51 -9.08
CA LEU A 87 9.49 7.01 -10.31
C LEU A 87 7.99 6.82 -10.15
N ARG A 88 7.56 6.27 -9.02
CA ARG A 88 6.15 6.11 -8.70
C ARG A 88 5.43 7.45 -8.60
N LEU A 89 6.05 8.46 -7.98
CA LEU A 89 5.47 9.80 -7.94
C LEU A 89 5.35 10.40 -9.35
N LYS A 90 6.39 10.28 -10.19
CA LYS A 90 6.37 10.78 -11.57
C LYS A 90 5.32 10.09 -12.44
N ASP A 91 5.12 8.80 -12.22
CA ASP A 91 4.02 8.04 -12.80
C ASP A 91 2.68 8.64 -12.40
N LEU A 92 2.43 8.85 -11.11
CA LEU A 92 1.20 9.50 -10.63
C LEU A 92 0.99 10.92 -11.20
N GLN A 93 2.05 11.70 -11.36
CA GLN A 93 2.02 13.04 -11.98
C GLN A 93 1.67 13.01 -13.47
N GLY A 94 1.81 11.85 -14.13
CA GLY A 94 1.49 11.65 -15.53
C GLY A 94 -0.01 11.49 -15.84
N TYR A 95 -0.84 11.26 -14.81
CA TYR A 95 -2.28 11.03 -14.97
C TYR A 95 -3.10 12.29 -14.73
N LEU A 96 -4.10 12.51 -15.59
CA LEU A 96 -5.18 13.45 -15.37
C LEU A 96 -6.49 12.69 -15.27
N VAL A 97 -7.23 12.94 -14.20
CA VAL A 97 -8.41 12.18 -13.81
C VAL A 97 -9.65 13.03 -13.59
N HIS A 98 -10.79 12.40 -13.76
CA HIS A 98 -12.09 12.87 -13.26
C HIS A 98 -12.42 12.16 -11.94
N TYR A 99 -12.97 12.91 -10.99
CA TYR A 99 -13.43 12.40 -9.70
C TYR A 99 -14.95 12.34 -9.69
N ASP A 100 -15.51 11.14 -9.52
CA ASP A 100 -16.97 10.93 -9.45
C ASP A 100 -17.58 11.60 -8.19
N GLU A 101 -16.81 11.69 -7.10
CA GLU A 101 -17.22 12.36 -5.85
C GLU A 101 -16.12 13.33 -5.37
N GLU A 102 -16.41 14.63 -5.36
CA GLU A 102 -15.58 15.64 -4.69
C GLU A 102 -15.99 15.76 -3.21
N GLY A 103 -15.35 14.97 -2.37
CA GLY A 103 -15.44 15.09 -0.91
C GLY A 103 -14.64 16.27 -0.34
N GLU A 104 -14.68 16.43 0.98
CA GLU A 104 -13.97 17.51 1.68
C GLU A 104 -12.46 17.51 1.37
N LYS A 105 -11.94 18.67 0.95
CA LYS A 105 -10.53 18.87 0.57
C LYS A 105 -9.53 18.86 1.73
N ALA A 106 -10.00 18.71 2.96
CA ALA A 106 -9.12 18.70 4.13
C ALA A 106 -8.17 17.49 4.05
N ASP A 107 -6.86 17.76 4.15
CA ASP A 107 -5.76 16.78 4.05
C ASP A 107 -5.54 16.11 2.68
N LEU A 108 -6.04 16.72 1.59
CA LEU A 108 -5.71 16.32 0.22
C LEU A 108 -4.53 17.15 -0.31
N TYR A 109 -3.63 16.49 -1.04
CA TYR A 109 -2.46 17.09 -1.66
C TYR A 109 -2.42 16.70 -3.13
N ASP A 110 -2.14 17.67 -3.98
CA ASP A 110 -1.88 17.45 -5.39
C ASP A 110 -0.48 16.85 -5.57
N VAL A 111 -0.37 15.74 -6.32
CA VAL A 111 0.94 15.11 -6.62
C VAL A 111 1.86 16.03 -7.42
N ASN A 112 1.32 17.01 -8.16
CA ASN A 112 2.09 17.97 -8.95
C ASN A 112 2.67 19.12 -8.11
N GLU A 113 2.17 19.35 -6.89
CA GLU A 113 2.69 20.37 -5.98
C GLU A 113 3.88 19.89 -5.15
N VAL A 114 4.31 18.64 -5.33
CA VAL A 114 5.42 18.05 -4.57
C VAL A 114 6.76 18.68 -4.93
N ASP A 115 7.49 19.14 -3.92
CA ASP A 115 8.90 19.52 -4.03
C ASP A 115 9.82 18.32 -3.72
N ILE A 116 10.18 17.59 -4.78
CA ILE A 116 11.10 16.45 -4.71
C ILE A 116 12.48 16.92 -4.20
N ALA A 117 12.96 18.07 -4.66
CA ALA A 117 14.29 18.58 -4.28
C ALA A 117 14.35 18.93 -2.79
N ARG A 118 13.27 19.48 -2.23
CA ARG A 118 13.14 19.67 -0.78
C ARG A 118 13.17 18.36 -0.03
N THR A 119 12.42 17.36 -0.50
CA THR A 119 12.40 16.03 0.14
C THR A 119 13.80 15.42 0.10
N GLU A 120 14.49 15.47 -1.04
CA GLU A 120 15.83 14.94 -1.24
C GLU A 120 16.87 15.55 -0.29
N ARG A 121 16.78 16.85 0.03
CA ARG A 121 17.66 17.50 1.02
C ARG A 121 17.57 16.89 2.41
N ASN A 122 16.44 16.26 2.73
CA ASN A 122 16.20 15.61 4.02
C ASN A 122 16.48 14.10 4.00
N VAL A 123 16.81 13.54 2.83
CA VAL A 123 17.09 12.12 2.65
C VAL A 123 18.52 11.79 3.08
N ILE A 124 18.63 10.78 3.92
CA ILE A 124 19.88 10.15 4.33
C ILE A 124 19.91 8.76 3.70
N PHE A 125 20.75 8.59 2.69
CA PHE A 125 20.91 7.32 2.00
C PHE A 125 21.67 6.32 2.88
N VAL A 126 21.02 5.21 3.17
CA VAL A 126 21.58 4.11 3.96
C VAL A 126 21.84 2.89 3.10
N THR A 127 22.70 2.00 3.57
CA THR A 127 23.11 0.76 2.90
C THR A 127 22.83 -0.48 3.75
N TYR A 128 22.77 -1.67 3.15
CA TYR A 128 22.62 -2.90 3.91
C TYR A 128 23.81 -3.14 4.84
N ASN A 129 23.50 -3.60 6.05
CA ASN A 129 24.39 -3.79 7.19
C ASN A 129 24.99 -2.48 7.76
N GLU A 130 24.45 -1.34 7.37
CA GLU A 130 24.78 -0.06 7.98
C GLU A 130 24.13 0.05 9.35
N ILE A 131 24.89 0.58 10.33
CA ILE A 131 24.42 0.81 11.70
C ILE A 131 24.39 2.32 11.94
N ILE A 132 23.22 2.82 12.29
CA ILE A 132 22.94 4.23 12.54
C ILE A 132 22.81 4.42 14.04
N TYR A 133 23.61 5.31 14.61
CA TYR A 133 23.65 5.53 16.06
C TYR A 133 22.79 6.74 16.46
N PHE A 134 21.99 6.57 17.49
CA PHE A 134 21.25 7.63 18.18
C PHE A 134 21.53 7.56 19.69
N ASP A 135 21.23 8.63 20.41
CA ASP A 135 21.56 8.76 21.83
C ASP A 135 21.03 7.60 22.70
N ALA A 136 19.87 7.05 22.35
CA ALA A 136 19.17 6.04 23.15
C ALA A 136 19.04 4.66 22.48
N PHE A 137 19.37 4.54 21.20
CA PHE A 137 19.22 3.32 20.42
C PHE A 137 20.09 3.35 19.16
N MET A 138 20.29 2.20 18.53
CA MET A 138 20.88 2.13 17.20
C MET A 138 19.97 1.36 16.26
N VAL A 139 20.06 1.66 14.96
CA VAL A 139 19.27 1.01 13.90
C VAL A 139 20.22 0.36 12.92
N GLU A 140 20.10 -0.95 12.77
CA GLU A 140 20.79 -1.77 11.78
C GLU A 140 19.86 -1.95 10.57
N VAL A 141 20.34 -1.60 9.39
CA VAL A 141 19.59 -1.73 8.13
C VAL A 141 19.89 -3.08 7.52
N VAL A 142 18.90 -3.95 7.40
CA VAL A 142 19.09 -5.30 6.81
C VAL A 142 18.26 -5.48 5.56
N SER A 143 18.65 -6.39 4.67
CA SER A 143 17.83 -6.71 3.49
C SER A 143 16.49 -7.32 3.90
N SER A 144 15.44 -6.98 3.17
CA SER A 144 14.13 -7.63 3.31
C SER A 144 14.07 -9.01 2.64
N ASN A 145 15.06 -9.38 1.83
CA ASN A 145 15.05 -10.58 0.97
C ASN A 145 13.85 -10.67 0.01
N THR A 146 13.14 -9.56 -0.24
CA THR A 146 12.01 -9.54 -1.18
C THR A 146 12.41 -8.82 -2.46
N PHE A 147 12.25 -7.50 -2.52
CA PHE A 147 12.46 -6.68 -3.71
C PHE A 147 13.76 -5.87 -3.65
N LEU A 148 14.19 -5.39 -4.81
CA LEU A 148 15.44 -4.65 -4.97
C LEU A 148 15.50 -3.42 -4.05
N GLY A 149 16.50 -3.38 -3.18
CA GLY A 149 16.74 -2.27 -2.27
C GLY A 149 15.85 -2.22 -1.03
N TRP A 150 14.75 -2.96 -0.99
CA TRP A 150 13.86 -2.99 0.16
C TRP A 150 14.58 -3.54 1.38
N CYS A 151 14.33 -2.95 2.54
CA CYS A 151 15.06 -3.24 3.77
C CYS A 151 14.10 -3.49 4.94
N ASN A 152 14.60 -4.16 5.97
CA ASN A 152 13.99 -4.20 7.29
C ASN A 152 14.92 -3.46 8.25
N PHE A 153 14.37 -2.97 9.36
CA PHE A 153 15.15 -2.21 10.35
C PHE A 153 15.22 -2.99 11.65
N ILE A 154 16.43 -3.31 12.11
CA ILE A 154 16.67 -3.91 13.43
C ILE A 154 17.07 -2.81 14.40
N LEU A 155 16.19 -2.49 15.33
CA LEU A 155 16.44 -1.57 16.42
C LEU A 155 17.12 -2.32 17.56
N HIS A 156 18.25 -1.78 18.02
CA HIS A 156 18.92 -2.24 19.23
C HIS A 156 18.66 -1.22 20.32
N ILE A 157 17.84 -1.61 21.29
CA ILE A 157 17.44 -0.79 22.43
C ILE A 157 17.95 -1.51 23.68
N GLN A 158 18.96 -0.94 24.33
CA GLN A 158 19.66 -1.57 25.45
C GLN A 158 20.21 -2.97 25.08
N LYS A 159 19.71 -4.04 25.72
CA LYS A 159 20.09 -5.45 25.45
C LYS A 159 19.10 -6.18 24.53
N LYS A 160 18.09 -5.49 23.99
CA LYS A 160 17.03 -6.08 23.17
C LYS A 160 17.21 -5.70 21.70
N ARG A 161 16.82 -6.63 20.82
CA ARG A 161 16.84 -6.48 19.36
C ARG A 161 15.44 -6.68 18.81
N LEU A 162 14.94 -5.67 18.13
CA LEU A 162 13.58 -5.61 17.60
C LEU A 162 13.67 -5.38 16.10
N ALA A 163 13.00 -6.20 15.29
CA ALA A 163 12.90 -5.93 13.87
C ALA A 163 11.55 -5.31 13.54
N TYR A 164 11.57 -4.18 12.85
CA TYR A 164 10.46 -3.76 12.03
C TYR A 164 10.56 -4.45 10.67
N ILE A 165 9.55 -5.24 10.33
CA ILE A 165 9.47 -6.03 9.10
C ILE A 165 8.22 -5.62 8.35
N SER A 166 8.40 -4.90 7.24
CA SER A 166 7.31 -4.64 6.29
C SER A 166 7.13 -5.81 5.32
N THR A 167 8.23 -6.46 4.95
CA THR A 167 8.20 -7.65 4.11
C THR A 167 9.42 -8.54 4.35
N PHE A 168 9.25 -9.83 4.12
CA PHE A 168 10.33 -10.80 4.29
C PHE A 168 10.09 -12.05 3.46
N SER A 169 11.15 -12.62 2.89
CA SER A 169 11.10 -13.87 2.14
C SER A 169 12.35 -14.71 2.36
N LEU A 170 12.18 -16.00 2.62
CA LEU A 170 13.27 -16.99 2.57
C LEU A 170 13.46 -17.58 1.18
N LYS A 171 12.49 -17.37 0.29
CA LYS A 171 12.58 -17.79 -1.11
C LYS A 171 13.70 -16.99 -1.77
N GLY A 172 14.53 -17.65 -2.57
CA GLY A 172 15.68 -17.02 -3.21
C GLY A 172 15.22 -16.04 -4.30
N ARG A 173 15.18 -14.75 -3.96
CA ARG A 173 14.65 -13.66 -4.80
C ARG A 173 15.76 -12.80 -5.39
N ILE A 174 15.38 -11.78 -6.18
CA ILE A 174 16.32 -10.83 -6.81
C ILE A 174 17.16 -10.04 -5.78
N SER A 175 16.62 -9.78 -4.59
CA SER A 175 17.27 -8.96 -3.57
C SER A 175 18.35 -9.70 -2.77
N PHE A 176 19.30 -8.93 -2.23
CA PHE A 176 20.38 -9.45 -1.39
C PHE A 176 19.87 -10.35 -0.26
N LYS A 177 20.54 -11.49 -0.02
CA LYS A 177 20.15 -12.43 1.04
C LYS A 177 20.74 -12.03 2.40
N MET A 178 19.87 -11.81 3.38
CA MET A 178 20.19 -11.59 4.78
C MET A 178 20.59 -12.91 5.48
N ALA A 179 21.54 -12.82 6.42
CA ALA A 179 21.92 -13.93 7.29
C ALA A 179 20.92 -14.10 8.46
N PRO A 180 20.65 -15.35 8.92
CA PRO A 180 19.86 -15.59 10.11
C PRO A 180 20.36 -14.79 11.31
N THR A 181 19.44 -14.26 12.10
CA THR A 181 19.77 -13.33 13.18
C THR A 181 18.81 -13.52 14.33
N ASN A 182 19.31 -13.71 15.55
CA ASN A 182 18.45 -13.84 16.72
C ASN A 182 17.82 -12.49 17.10
N LEU A 183 16.50 -12.47 17.17
CA LEU A 183 15.70 -11.32 17.57
C LEU A 183 14.91 -11.63 18.84
N HIS A 184 14.61 -10.57 19.60
CA HIS A 184 13.70 -10.68 20.73
C HIS A 184 12.25 -10.46 20.28
N MET A 185 12.06 -9.56 19.31
CA MET A 185 10.74 -9.18 18.82
C MET A 185 10.76 -8.88 17.32
N ILE A 186 9.66 -9.20 16.65
CA ILE A 186 9.30 -8.75 15.32
C ILE A 186 8.03 -7.91 15.42
N ILE A 187 8.07 -6.73 14.81
CA ILE A 187 6.93 -5.88 14.54
C ILE A 187 6.63 -6.04 13.05
N LEU A 188 5.59 -6.81 12.75
CA LEU A 188 5.21 -7.19 11.40
C LEU A 188 4.16 -6.21 10.86
N ASN A 189 4.55 -5.42 9.87
CA ASN A 189 3.68 -4.50 9.14
C ASN A 189 3.36 -5.06 7.75
N GLN A 190 2.72 -6.22 7.71
CA GLN A 190 2.29 -6.86 6.47
C GLN A 190 0.77 -6.72 6.32
N HIS A 191 0.34 -6.45 5.09
CA HIS A 191 -1.06 -6.59 4.72
C HIS A 191 -1.44 -8.05 4.59
N LYS A 192 -2.71 -8.37 4.87
CA LYS A 192 -3.25 -9.72 4.68
C LYS A 192 -2.95 -10.18 3.26
N ILE A 193 -2.19 -11.25 3.17
CA ILE A 193 -2.07 -12.02 1.94
C ILE A 193 -3.27 -12.97 1.96
N ASN A 194 -4.19 -12.83 0.99
CA ASN A 194 -5.31 -13.75 0.86
C ASN A 194 -4.78 -15.20 0.79
N ILE A 195 -5.35 -16.06 1.63
CA ILE A 195 -4.85 -17.41 1.90
C ILE A 195 -5.51 -18.47 1.01
N HIS A 196 -6.29 -18.05 0.01
CA HIS A 196 -7.11 -18.95 -0.82
C HIS A 196 -7.08 -18.55 -2.29
N GLU A 197 -5.92 -18.63 -2.92
CA GLU A 197 -5.77 -18.29 -4.34
C GLU A 197 -4.81 -19.25 -5.05
N LEU A 198 -4.95 -19.28 -6.37
CA LEU A 198 -4.18 -20.11 -7.31
C LEU A 198 -2.67 -19.92 -7.11
N GLY A 199 -1.91 -21.01 -7.24
CA GLY A 199 -0.47 -21.03 -7.01
C GLY A 199 0.34 -20.56 -8.22
N LEU A 200 1.67 -20.68 -8.11
CA LEU A 200 2.59 -20.31 -9.20
C LEU A 200 2.40 -21.18 -10.45
N ASP A 201 2.09 -22.46 -10.27
CA ASP A 201 1.87 -23.40 -11.38
C ASP A 201 0.58 -23.04 -12.14
N ASP A 202 -0.48 -22.72 -11.41
CA ASP A 202 -1.74 -22.22 -11.98
C ASP A 202 -1.52 -20.89 -12.71
N PHE A 203 -0.72 -19.98 -12.15
CA PHE A 203 -0.35 -18.72 -12.79
C PHE A 203 0.34 -18.96 -14.14
N LEU A 204 1.33 -19.87 -14.19
CA LEU A 204 2.01 -20.22 -15.43
C LEU A 204 1.07 -20.85 -16.45
N GLN A 205 0.14 -21.71 -16.00
CA GLN A 205 -0.86 -22.30 -16.88
C GLN A 205 -1.76 -21.22 -17.50
N VAL A 206 -2.26 -20.28 -16.71
CA VAL A 206 -3.08 -19.16 -17.21
C VAL A 206 -2.26 -18.27 -18.15
N CYS A 207 -0.97 -18.03 -17.87
CA CYS A 207 -0.08 -17.30 -18.77
C CYS A 207 0.09 -17.97 -20.15
N GLN A 208 -0.10 -19.29 -20.25
CA GLN A 208 0.02 -20.06 -21.50
C GLN A 208 -1.27 -20.15 -22.30
N ASP A 209 -2.42 -19.80 -21.72
CA ASP A 209 -3.72 -19.89 -22.41
C ASP A 209 -3.80 -18.93 -23.61
N ASN A 210 -4.65 -19.23 -24.60
CA ASN A 210 -4.89 -18.32 -25.74
C ASN A 210 -5.86 -17.18 -25.36
N ALA A 211 -5.36 -16.24 -24.57
CA ALA A 211 -5.93 -14.93 -24.30
C ALA A 211 -4.82 -13.91 -24.00
N ILE A 212 -5.09 -12.61 -24.18
CA ILE A 212 -4.18 -11.55 -23.74
C ILE A 212 -4.26 -11.46 -22.22
N LYS A 213 -3.12 -11.46 -21.51
CA LYS A 213 -3.10 -11.35 -20.04
C LYS A 213 -2.72 -9.93 -19.69
N ILE A 214 -3.55 -9.25 -18.93
CA ILE A 214 -3.23 -7.94 -18.36
C ILE A 214 -2.87 -8.16 -16.90
N ILE A 215 -1.68 -7.70 -16.50
CA ILE A 215 -1.15 -7.83 -15.14
C ILE A 215 -0.89 -6.42 -14.60
N PRO A 216 -1.87 -5.81 -13.91
CA PRO A 216 -1.68 -4.57 -13.17
C PRO A 216 -0.73 -4.82 -12.01
N VAL A 217 0.39 -4.10 -11.99
CA VAL A 217 1.46 -4.27 -11.00
C VAL A 217 2.18 -2.95 -10.77
N ASP A 218 2.77 -2.80 -9.60
CA ASP A 218 3.73 -1.74 -9.37
C ASP A 218 5.00 -1.96 -10.20
N VAL A 219 5.11 -1.18 -11.28
CA VAL A 219 6.23 -1.24 -12.22
C VAL A 219 7.56 -0.86 -11.57
N SER A 220 7.53 -0.09 -10.48
CA SER A 220 8.74 0.31 -9.77
C SER A 220 9.31 -0.77 -8.85
N SER A 221 8.53 -1.80 -8.47
CA SER A 221 8.98 -2.84 -7.52
C SER A 221 8.70 -4.26 -8.00
N MET A 222 7.50 -4.80 -7.73
CA MET A 222 7.16 -6.21 -7.94
C MET A 222 7.25 -6.63 -9.40
N PHE A 223 7.00 -5.71 -10.32
CA PHE A 223 7.18 -5.94 -11.75
C PHE A 223 8.51 -6.60 -12.07
N LEU A 224 9.63 -6.16 -11.47
CA LEU A 224 10.96 -6.69 -11.80
C LEU A 224 11.09 -8.18 -11.48
N GLU A 225 10.55 -8.62 -10.33
CA GLU A 225 10.60 -10.03 -9.93
C GLU A 225 9.74 -10.87 -10.87
N LEU A 226 8.51 -10.42 -11.16
CA LEU A 226 7.57 -11.15 -12.00
C LEU A 226 8.01 -11.17 -13.47
N PHE A 227 8.55 -10.05 -13.96
CA PHE A 227 9.11 -9.92 -15.29
C PHE A 227 10.32 -10.82 -15.50
N LEU A 228 11.29 -10.82 -14.59
CA LEU A 228 12.44 -11.73 -14.66
C LEU A 228 12.04 -13.20 -14.55
N PHE A 229 11.06 -13.50 -13.69
CA PHE A 229 10.51 -14.83 -13.57
C PHE A 229 9.91 -15.31 -14.91
N LEU A 230 9.03 -14.51 -15.51
CA LEU A 230 8.43 -14.82 -16.81
C LEU A 230 9.48 -14.92 -17.91
N LEU A 231 10.43 -13.99 -17.99
CA LEU A 231 11.51 -14.06 -18.98
C LEU A 231 12.30 -15.37 -18.91
N ASN A 232 12.50 -15.91 -17.71
CA ASN A 232 13.20 -17.16 -17.52
C ASN A 232 12.33 -18.38 -17.81
N THR A 233 11.03 -18.36 -17.46
CA THR A 233 10.12 -19.49 -17.65
C THR A 233 9.53 -19.57 -19.06
N THR A 234 9.40 -18.44 -19.76
CA THR A 234 8.80 -18.34 -21.09
C THR A 234 9.84 -18.14 -22.20
N LYS A 235 11.14 -18.32 -21.90
CA LYS A 235 12.24 -18.08 -22.86
C LYS A 235 12.09 -18.86 -24.17
N ASP A 236 11.60 -20.10 -24.08
CA ASP A 236 11.40 -20.99 -25.23
C ASP A 236 9.96 -20.95 -25.76
N MET A 237 9.11 -20.09 -25.20
CA MET A 237 7.71 -19.92 -25.62
C MET A 237 7.58 -18.75 -26.59
N SER A 238 6.63 -18.84 -27.52
CA SER A 238 6.27 -17.74 -28.43
C SER A 238 5.40 -16.67 -27.75
N ILE A 239 5.66 -16.36 -26.48
CA ILE A 239 4.89 -15.38 -25.71
C ILE A 239 5.52 -14.00 -25.89
N GLN A 240 4.73 -13.05 -26.39
CA GLN A 240 5.09 -11.64 -26.42
C GLN A 240 4.85 -11.01 -25.04
N ILE A 241 5.85 -10.33 -24.49
CA ILE A 241 5.71 -9.53 -23.27
C ILE A 241 5.66 -8.04 -23.66
N CYS A 242 4.68 -7.34 -23.14
CA CYS A 242 4.46 -5.93 -23.32
C CYS A 242 4.56 -5.23 -21.97
N VAL A 243 5.35 -4.16 -21.88
CA VAL A 243 5.48 -3.34 -20.67
C VAL A 243 4.95 -1.95 -20.98
N VAL A 244 3.90 -1.55 -20.28
CA VAL A 244 3.28 -0.24 -20.38
C VAL A 244 3.79 0.61 -19.22
N SER A 245 4.78 1.44 -19.51
CA SER A 245 5.28 2.44 -18.58
C SER A 245 6.13 3.46 -19.34
N PRO A 246 5.83 4.76 -19.23
CA PRO A 246 6.67 5.80 -19.83
C PRO A 246 8.05 5.90 -19.17
N PHE A 247 8.26 5.19 -18.05
CA PHE A 247 9.50 5.20 -17.27
C PHE A 247 10.26 3.87 -17.33
N TYR A 248 9.91 2.95 -18.24
CA TYR A 248 10.59 1.65 -18.32
C TYR A 248 12.11 1.79 -18.50
N MET A 249 12.56 2.76 -19.29
CA MET A 249 13.99 2.99 -19.52
C MET A 249 14.70 3.47 -18.26
N GLU A 250 14.06 4.33 -17.47
CA GLU A 250 14.56 4.80 -16.18
C GLU A 250 14.62 3.65 -15.17
N ILE A 251 13.60 2.79 -15.14
CA ILE A 251 13.56 1.58 -14.30
C ILE A 251 14.70 0.64 -14.68
N ASN A 252 14.90 0.38 -15.97
CA ASN A 252 15.99 -0.45 -16.48
C ASN A 252 17.36 0.11 -16.04
N ARG A 253 17.60 1.42 -16.23
CA ARG A 253 18.82 2.10 -15.78
C ARG A 253 19.02 2.01 -14.27
N ALA A 254 17.96 2.23 -13.47
CA ALA A 254 18.02 2.16 -12.02
C ALA A 254 18.40 0.74 -11.56
N VAL A 255 17.80 -0.30 -12.14
CA VAL A 255 18.11 -1.70 -11.84
C VAL A 255 19.56 -2.03 -12.17
N ASN A 256 20.03 -1.66 -13.36
CA ASN A 256 21.42 -1.93 -13.77
C ASN A 256 22.42 -1.13 -12.91
N GLY A 257 22.08 0.09 -12.50
CA GLY A 257 22.87 0.89 -11.55
C GLY A 257 22.88 0.33 -10.11
N CYS A 258 21.92 -0.53 -9.78
CA CYS A 258 21.74 -1.10 -8.45
C CYS A 258 22.37 -2.50 -8.28
N GLY A 259 23.30 -2.91 -9.14
CA GLY A 259 23.92 -4.25 -9.11
C GLY A 259 24.47 -4.69 -7.74
N LYS A 260 24.91 -3.76 -6.88
CA LYS A 260 25.37 -4.08 -5.52
C LYS A 260 24.26 -4.64 -4.61
N TRP A 261 23.00 -4.30 -4.88
CA TRP A 261 21.80 -4.66 -4.11
C TRP A 261 21.18 -5.99 -4.55
N LEU A 262 21.60 -6.53 -5.69
CA LEU A 262 21.14 -7.82 -6.21
C LEU A 262 21.69 -9.00 -5.40
N ASN A 263 21.02 -10.13 -5.47
CA ASN A 263 21.57 -11.40 -5.02
C ASN A 263 22.70 -11.86 -5.95
N LYS A 264 23.74 -12.50 -5.41
CA LYS A 264 24.90 -12.99 -6.18
C LYS A 264 24.50 -13.79 -7.42
N LYS A 265 23.41 -14.57 -7.37
CA LYS A 265 22.91 -15.34 -8.53
C LYS A 265 22.52 -14.45 -9.72
N PHE A 266 22.05 -13.23 -9.46
CA PHE A 266 21.68 -12.24 -10.48
C PHE A 266 22.81 -11.25 -10.77
N LYS A 267 23.98 -11.38 -10.10
CA LYS A 267 25.17 -10.57 -10.36
C LYS A 267 26.11 -11.18 -11.41
N ILE A 268 25.82 -12.38 -11.90
CA ILE A 268 26.81 -13.22 -12.60
C ILE A 268 26.51 -13.26 -14.12
N ASP A 269 27.53 -12.90 -14.90
CA ASP A 269 27.77 -13.12 -16.34
C ASP A 269 27.05 -12.26 -17.40
N GLN A 270 26.23 -11.27 -17.02
CA GLN A 270 25.74 -10.25 -17.95
C GLN A 270 26.22 -8.87 -17.49
N HIS A 271 26.75 -8.05 -18.41
CA HIS A 271 27.15 -6.68 -18.11
C HIS A 271 25.98 -5.84 -17.57
N ASP A 272 24.73 -6.25 -17.84
CA ASP A 272 23.49 -5.61 -17.41
C ASP A 272 22.49 -6.66 -16.84
N PRO A 273 22.05 -6.55 -15.57
CA PRO A 273 21.00 -7.39 -14.98
C PRO A 273 19.68 -7.42 -15.76
N LEU A 274 19.35 -6.33 -16.46
CA LEU A 274 18.25 -6.22 -17.40
C LEU A 274 18.78 -5.68 -18.73
N PRO A 275 18.85 -6.49 -19.80
CA PRO A 275 19.28 -5.99 -21.11
C PRO A 275 18.35 -4.87 -21.59
N LEU A 276 18.89 -3.86 -22.27
CA LEU A 276 18.09 -2.77 -22.86
C LEU A 276 17.15 -3.27 -23.97
N SER A 277 17.51 -4.37 -24.64
CA SER A 277 16.72 -4.98 -25.71
C SER A 277 16.56 -6.47 -25.44
N ILE A 278 15.31 -6.92 -25.32
CA ILE A 278 14.96 -8.32 -25.12
C ILE A 278 14.03 -8.72 -26.27
N LYS A 279 14.38 -9.79 -27.00
CA LYS A 279 13.76 -10.17 -28.28
C LYS A 279 12.22 -10.23 -28.27
N ASN A 280 11.62 -10.64 -27.16
CA ASN A 280 10.17 -10.82 -27.02
C ASN A 280 9.52 -9.76 -26.13
N VAL A 281 10.22 -8.66 -25.82
CA VAL A 281 9.70 -7.59 -24.97
C VAL A 281 9.50 -6.33 -25.81
N THR A 282 8.30 -5.79 -25.72
CA THR A 282 7.93 -4.50 -26.31
C THR A 282 7.52 -3.55 -25.21
N CYS A 283 7.83 -2.26 -25.38
CA CYS A 283 7.54 -1.23 -24.37
C CYS A 283 6.68 -0.14 -25.00
N TYR A 284 5.65 0.28 -24.27
CA TYR A 284 4.73 1.35 -24.67
C TYR A 284 4.61 2.35 -23.53
N ASN A 285 4.22 3.59 -23.85
CA ASN A 285 4.04 4.63 -22.85
C ASN A 285 2.66 4.52 -22.18
N ALA A 286 1.63 4.12 -22.94
CA ALA A 286 0.27 3.93 -22.45
C ALA A 286 -0.39 2.67 -23.06
N LEU A 287 -1.45 2.17 -22.44
CA LEU A 287 -2.28 1.07 -22.96
C LEU A 287 -2.92 1.43 -24.30
N SER A 288 -3.23 2.71 -24.52
CA SER A 288 -3.78 3.23 -25.78
C SER A 288 -2.79 3.18 -26.96
N ASP A 289 -1.48 3.11 -26.68
CA ASP A 289 -0.43 3.03 -27.70
C ASP A 289 -0.22 1.60 -28.23
N ILE A 290 -0.78 0.59 -27.54
CA ILE A 290 -0.58 -0.80 -27.89
C ILE A 290 -1.19 -1.09 -29.27
N SER A 291 -0.35 -1.52 -30.19
CA SER A 291 -0.78 -1.98 -31.52
C SER A 291 -0.29 -3.41 -31.78
N GLY A 292 -1.19 -4.27 -32.26
CA GLY A 292 -0.80 -5.58 -32.83
C GLY A 292 -0.34 -6.64 -31.83
N LEU A 293 -1.00 -6.77 -30.67
CA LEU A 293 -0.72 -7.90 -29.77
C LEU A 293 -1.16 -9.24 -30.37
N GLU A 294 -0.42 -10.30 -30.05
CA GLU A 294 -0.84 -11.68 -30.28
C GLU A 294 -1.76 -12.17 -29.14
N ASP A 295 -2.62 -13.16 -29.41
CA ASP A 295 -3.59 -13.69 -28.45
C ASP A 295 -2.94 -14.42 -27.25
N ASN A 296 -1.63 -14.60 -27.22
CA ASN A 296 -0.90 -15.17 -26.10
C ASN A 296 -0.03 -14.12 -25.36
N SER A 297 -0.20 -12.84 -25.67
CA SER A 297 0.61 -11.76 -25.10
C SER A 297 0.35 -11.55 -23.61
N ILE A 298 1.39 -11.10 -22.89
CA ILE A 298 1.31 -10.67 -21.50
C ILE A 298 1.62 -9.17 -21.43
N VAL A 299 0.74 -8.39 -20.84
CA VAL A 299 0.82 -6.93 -20.73
C VAL A 299 0.97 -6.55 -19.26
N PHE A 300 2.11 -5.97 -18.90
CA PHE A 300 2.32 -5.32 -17.62
C PHE A 300 1.93 -3.85 -17.70
N CYS A 301 1.18 -3.35 -16.74
CA CYS A 301 0.84 -1.94 -16.60
C CYS A 301 0.73 -1.57 -15.12
N THR A 302 0.70 -0.29 -14.78
CA THR A 302 0.38 0.14 -13.41
C THR A 302 -1.09 -0.09 -13.12
N LYS A 303 -1.47 -0.20 -11.83
CA LYS A 303 -2.88 -0.28 -11.43
C LYS A 303 -3.66 0.94 -11.93
N GLU A 304 -3.08 2.13 -11.83
CA GLU A 304 -3.69 3.39 -12.22
C GLU A 304 -3.89 3.46 -13.74
N GLU A 305 -2.90 3.06 -14.53
CA GLU A 305 -3.04 2.99 -15.99
C GLU A 305 -4.18 2.05 -16.40
N PHE A 306 -4.29 0.88 -15.75
CA PHE A 306 -5.38 -0.06 -15.98
C PHE A 306 -6.74 0.52 -15.58
N ASP A 307 -6.89 0.98 -14.33
CA ASP A 307 -8.15 1.48 -13.80
C ASP A 307 -8.65 2.69 -14.60
N ILE A 308 -7.78 3.67 -14.83
CA ILE A 308 -8.11 4.90 -15.56
C ILE A 308 -8.57 4.56 -16.98
N THR A 309 -7.83 3.68 -17.67
CA THR A 309 -8.18 3.27 -19.03
C THR A 309 -9.50 2.50 -19.06
N ASN A 310 -9.65 1.49 -18.18
CA ASN A 310 -10.83 0.63 -18.13
C ASN A 310 -12.11 1.43 -17.82
N ASN A 311 -12.08 2.28 -16.78
CA ASN A 311 -13.22 3.12 -16.40
C ASN A 311 -13.56 4.16 -17.49
N SER A 312 -12.58 4.56 -18.30
CA SER A 312 -12.78 5.51 -19.40
C SER A 312 -13.41 4.89 -20.64
N ILE A 313 -13.22 3.58 -20.85
CA ILE A 313 -13.83 2.85 -21.98
C ILE A 313 -15.34 2.80 -21.83
N ASP A 314 -15.84 2.61 -20.60
CA ASP A 314 -17.27 2.74 -20.29
C ASP A 314 -17.77 4.18 -20.45
N SER A 315 -16.90 5.16 -20.21
CA SER A 315 -17.19 6.60 -20.30
C SER A 315 -17.17 7.15 -21.74
N CYS A 316 -16.71 6.38 -22.73
CA CYS A 316 -16.79 6.78 -24.14
C CYS A 316 -18.23 6.87 -24.64
N ALA A 317 -19.15 6.12 -24.03
CA ALA A 317 -20.58 6.32 -24.24
C ALA A 317 -21.01 7.69 -23.70
N TYR A 318 -20.52 8.09 -22.52
CA TYR A 318 -20.84 9.36 -21.87
C TYR A 318 -20.30 10.58 -22.64
N TYR A 319 -19.03 10.60 -23.06
CA TYR A 319 -18.49 11.73 -23.83
C TYR A 319 -19.08 11.83 -25.23
N ARG A 320 -19.41 10.69 -25.86
CA ARG A 320 -20.15 10.68 -27.13
C ARG A 320 -21.55 11.27 -26.95
N GLU A 321 -22.24 10.94 -25.87
CA GLU A 321 -23.54 11.52 -25.51
C GLU A 321 -23.44 13.03 -25.18
N LEU A 322 -22.35 13.46 -24.54
CA LEU A 322 -22.11 14.87 -24.23
C LEU A 322 -21.80 15.70 -25.49
N ILE A 323 -20.98 15.17 -26.41
CA ILE A 323 -20.71 15.78 -27.72
C ILE A 323 -21.99 15.82 -28.56
N GLU A 324 -22.77 14.73 -28.61
CA GLU A 324 -24.07 14.70 -29.30
C GLU A 324 -25.07 15.71 -28.70
N ARG A 325 -25.05 15.95 -27.39
CA ARG A 325 -25.86 16.99 -26.72
C ARG A 325 -25.39 18.41 -27.03
N MET A 326 -24.08 18.63 -27.14
CA MET A 326 -23.53 19.93 -27.53
C MET A 326 -23.79 20.23 -29.01
N ASP A 327 -23.66 19.25 -29.88
CA ASP A 327 -23.98 19.39 -31.31
C ASP A 327 -25.49 19.65 -31.50
N LYS A 328 -26.38 18.93 -30.80
CA LYS A 328 -27.82 19.19 -30.85
C LYS A 328 -28.20 20.60 -30.38
N LYS A 329 -27.60 21.09 -29.28
CA LYS A 329 -27.82 22.47 -28.81
C LYS A 329 -27.35 23.51 -29.84
N THR A 330 -26.31 23.22 -30.61
CA THR A 330 -25.79 24.14 -31.63
C THR A 330 -26.72 24.21 -32.85
N TYR A 331 -27.35 23.09 -33.23
CA TYR A 331 -28.33 23.06 -34.32
C TYR A 331 -29.70 23.63 -33.93
N GLU A 332 -30.14 23.49 -32.67
CA GLU A 332 -31.41 24.06 -32.20
C GLU A 332 -31.32 25.60 -32.02
N THR A 333 -30.16 26.15 -31.64
CA THR A 333 -29.98 27.61 -31.57
C THR A 333 -29.97 28.30 -32.94
N ASP A 334 -29.61 27.62 -34.03
CA ASP A 334 -29.53 28.22 -35.36
C ASP A 334 -30.89 28.32 -36.10
N GLU A 335 -31.89 27.50 -35.73
CA GLU A 335 -33.26 27.65 -36.26
C GLU A 335 -34.10 28.63 -35.44
N ASP A 336 -33.92 28.68 -34.11
CA ASP A 336 -34.65 29.62 -33.26
C ASP A 336 -34.14 31.07 -33.37
N ASP A 337 -32.84 31.31 -33.66
CA ASP A 337 -32.31 32.66 -33.89
C ASP A 337 -32.74 33.28 -35.23
N LYS A 338 -33.28 32.48 -36.16
CA LYS A 338 -33.93 32.98 -37.39
C LYS A 338 -35.40 33.32 -37.18
N GLN A 339 -36.08 32.72 -36.21
CA GLN A 339 -37.46 33.11 -35.86
C GLN A 339 -37.49 34.28 -34.85
N LEU A 340 -36.53 34.37 -33.91
CA LEU A 340 -36.52 35.42 -32.88
C LEU A 340 -36.04 36.81 -33.35
N LYS A 341 -35.42 36.93 -34.53
CA LYS A 341 -35.06 38.25 -35.12
C LYS A 341 -36.22 38.98 -35.81
N SER A 342 -37.41 38.39 -35.87
CA SER A 342 -38.60 39.05 -36.43
C SER A 342 -39.57 39.63 -35.38
N MET A 343 -39.37 39.32 -34.09
CA MET A 343 -40.25 39.78 -33.01
C MET A 343 -39.45 40.09 -31.76
N ARG A 344 -38.90 41.31 -31.67
CA ARG A 344 -38.64 42.00 -30.40
C ARG A 344 -38.32 43.47 -30.67
N THR A 345 -39.39 44.25 -30.82
CA THR A 345 -39.44 45.57 -30.20
C THR A 345 -40.23 45.42 -28.91
N ASN A 346 -39.66 46.02 -27.86
CA ASN A 346 -40.25 46.34 -26.57
C ASN A 346 -40.31 45.27 -25.48
N GLU A 347 -39.85 45.78 -24.34
CA GLU A 347 -40.17 45.49 -22.95
C GLU A 347 -39.25 44.53 -22.17
N GLU A 348 -38.55 45.21 -21.28
CA GLU A 348 -37.77 44.79 -20.12
C GLU A 348 -38.59 44.02 -19.08
N ASN A 349 -37.83 43.35 -18.21
CA ASN A 349 -38.15 42.86 -16.87
C ASN A 349 -38.86 41.51 -16.76
N THR A 350 -38.07 40.44 -16.60
CA THR A 350 -37.73 39.86 -15.28
C THR A 350 -36.75 38.72 -15.47
N SER A 351 -35.58 38.78 -14.83
CA SER A 351 -34.67 37.64 -14.69
C SER A 351 -34.10 37.62 -13.27
N ASP A 352 -34.61 36.71 -12.46
CA ASP A 352 -33.90 36.13 -11.33
C ASP A 352 -34.15 34.63 -11.39
N GLU A 353 -33.21 33.92 -12.04
CA GLU A 353 -32.93 32.48 -11.88
C GLU A 353 -31.67 32.19 -12.72
N ASN A 354 -30.50 32.63 -12.22
CA ASN A 354 -29.22 32.16 -12.74
C ASN A 354 -28.81 30.91 -11.95
N SER A 355 -28.77 29.77 -12.63
CA SER A 355 -28.27 28.51 -12.13
C SER A 355 -26.74 28.55 -11.98
N GLU A 356 -26.21 27.81 -10.99
CA GLU A 356 -24.76 27.59 -10.78
C GLU A 356 -24.01 27.07 -12.03
N GLU A 357 -24.75 26.61 -13.04
CA GLU A 357 -24.23 26.12 -14.32
C GLU A 357 -23.67 27.26 -15.20
N ASP A 358 -24.32 28.43 -15.18
CA ASP A 358 -23.83 29.61 -15.91
C ASP A 358 -22.62 30.24 -15.22
N GLU A 359 -22.53 30.15 -13.89
CA GLU A 359 -21.35 30.61 -13.15
C GLU A 359 -20.14 29.70 -13.38
N ARG A 360 -20.36 28.37 -13.49
CA ARG A 360 -19.32 27.41 -13.92
C ARG A 360 -18.83 27.68 -15.33
N ILE A 361 -19.72 27.91 -16.30
CA ILE A 361 -19.36 28.22 -17.70
C ILE A 361 -18.64 29.58 -17.80
N LYS A 362 -19.02 30.54 -16.96
CA LYS A 362 -18.38 31.87 -16.89
C LYS A 362 -17.00 31.81 -16.22
N ASN A 363 -16.82 30.98 -15.19
CA ASN A 363 -15.53 30.72 -14.55
C ASN A 363 -14.57 29.93 -15.45
N ILE A 364 -15.10 28.94 -16.19
CA ILE A 364 -14.44 28.29 -17.32
C ILE A 364 -13.94 29.38 -18.27
N ARG A 365 -14.83 30.20 -18.86
CA ARG A 365 -14.45 31.28 -19.80
C ARG A 365 -13.46 32.31 -19.22
N ALA A 366 -13.49 32.59 -17.92
CA ALA A 366 -12.57 33.51 -17.26
C ALA A 366 -11.15 32.92 -17.11
N VAL A 367 -11.03 31.61 -16.89
CA VAL A 367 -9.76 30.88 -16.86
C VAL A 367 -9.15 30.71 -18.27
N PHE A 368 -9.97 30.69 -19.33
CA PHE A 368 -9.53 30.57 -20.73
C PHE A 368 -8.93 31.84 -21.36
N ASN A 369 -8.85 32.96 -20.64
CA ASN A 369 -8.41 34.25 -21.20
C ASN A 369 -6.94 34.64 -20.89
N SER A 370 -6.16 33.83 -20.16
CA SER A 370 -4.83 34.26 -19.68
C SER A 370 -3.61 33.51 -20.25
N THR A 371 -3.76 32.59 -21.20
CA THR A 371 -2.63 31.90 -21.84
C THR A 371 -2.96 31.52 -23.28
N ASP A 372 -1.94 31.49 -24.14
CA ASP A 372 -2.07 31.30 -25.59
C ASP A 372 -2.95 30.08 -25.92
N LYS A 373 -4.10 30.37 -26.54
CA LYS A 373 -5.23 29.46 -26.75
C LYS A 373 -4.80 28.19 -27.48
N ASN A 374 -3.79 28.29 -28.35
CA ASN A 374 -3.31 27.19 -29.17
C ASN A 374 -2.43 26.20 -28.37
N VAL A 375 -1.63 26.67 -27.41
CA VAL A 375 -0.76 25.80 -26.59
C VAL A 375 -1.57 24.94 -25.62
N LEU A 376 -2.67 25.49 -25.09
CA LEU A 376 -3.57 24.77 -24.19
C LEU A 376 -4.51 23.82 -24.95
N ILE A 377 -4.98 24.21 -26.15
CA ILE A 377 -5.72 23.34 -27.04
C ILE A 377 -4.84 22.17 -27.49
N ASP A 378 -3.57 22.38 -27.82
CA ASP A 378 -2.66 21.29 -28.16
C ASP A 378 -2.37 20.37 -26.96
N PHE A 379 -2.36 20.88 -25.72
CA PHE A 379 -2.22 20.07 -24.50
C PHE A 379 -3.49 19.27 -24.15
N VAL A 380 -4.67 19.88 -24.31
CA VAL A 380 -5.97 19.22 -24.09
C VAL A 380 -6.24 18.22 -25.21
N ILE A 381 -5.95 18.57 -26.46
CA ILE A 381 -5.98 17.64 -27.60
C ILE A 381 -4.93 16.55 -27.40
N ALA A 382 -3.71 16.82 -26.93
CA ALA A 382 -2.73 15.76 -26.63
C ALA A 382 -3.15 14.87 -25.44
N SER A 383 -3.87 15.40 -24.46
CA SER A 383 -4.42 14.64 -23.32
C SER A 383 -5.64 13.81 -23.73
N ILE A 384 -6.52 14.37 -24.57
CA ILE A 384 -7.67 13.69 -25.18
C ILE A 384 -7.20 12.67 -26.24
N LEU A 385 -6.11 12.93 -26.98
CA LEU A 385 -5.54 12.00 -27.97
C LEU A 385 -4.56 10.98 -27.36
N LYS A 386 -3.98 11.23 -26.17
CA LYS A 386 -3.45 10.15 -25.32
C LYS A 386 -4.57 9.20 -24.90
N GLY A 387 -5.78 9.74 -24.74
CA GLY A 387 -7.04 9.03 -24.68
C GLY A 387 -7.62 8.70 -26.05
N ASP A 388 -6.84 8.13 -26.97
CA ASP A 388 -7.43 7.42 -28.13
C ASP A 388 -8.11 6.14 -27.61
N THR A 389 -9.24 6.35 -26.94
CA THR A 389 -10.05 5.29 -26.35
C THR A 389 -10.60 4.37 -27.42
N VAL A 390 -10.57 4.73 -28.70
CA VAL A 390 -10.86 3.83 -29.82
C VAL A 390 -9.77 2.76 -29.94
N LYS A 391 -8.49 3.12 -29.80
CA LYS A 391 -7.37 2.17 -29.78
C LYS A 391 -7.34 1.33 -28.50
N ALA A 392 -7.55 1.95 -27.34
CA ALA A 392 -7.71 1.19 -26.10
C ALA A 392 -8.91 0.23 -26.23
N LYS A 393 -10.05 0.68 -26.73
CA LYS A 393 -11.22 -0.18 -26.97
C LYS A 393 -10.92 -1.36 -27.90
N HIS A 394 -10.02 -1.23 -28.87
CA HIS A 394 -9.58 -2.38 -29.66
C HIS A 394 -8.86 -3.46 -28.83
N LEU A 395 -8.07 -3.07 -27.83
CA LEU A 395 -7.47 -4.01 -26.87
C LEU A 395 -8.54 -4.69 -26.03
N PHE A 396 -9.48 -3.91 -25.48
CA PHE A 396 -10.55 -4.41 -24.61
C PHE A 396 -11.68 -5.14 -25.35
N ASN A 397 -11.78 -4.99 -26.68
CA ASN A 397 -12.68 -5.78 -27.54
C ASN A 397 -12.12 -7.18 -27.86
N ARG A 398 -10.85 -7.44 -27.58
CA ARG A 398 -10.25 -8.78 -27.72
C ARG A 398 -10.51 -9.60 -26.47
N LYS A 399 -10.33 -10.92 -26.57
CA LYS A 399 -10.37 -11.79 -25.40
C LYS A 399 -9.14 -11.54 -24.53
N TYR A 400 -9.29 -10.74 -23.48
CA TYR A 400 -8.28 -10.54 -22.45
C TYR A 400 -8.73 -11.14 -21.12
N VAL A 401 -7.77 -11.39 -20.24
CA VAL A 401 -7.98 -11.78 -18.85
C VAL A 401 -7.11 -10.92 -17.95
N VAL A 402 -7.66 -10.48 -16.82
CA VAL A 402 -6.98 -9.64 -15.84
C VAL A 402 -6.49 -10.51 -14.69
N LEU A 403 -5.20 -10.46 -14.42
CA LEU A 403 -4.54 -11.26 -13.38
C LEU A 403 -4.13 -10.36 -12.21
N ASN A 404 -4.84 -10.46 -11.09
CA ASN A 404 -4.51 -9.75 -9.86
C ASN A 404 -3.46 -10.54 -9.06
N VAL A 405 -2.20 -10.15 -9.22
CA VAL A 405 -1.05 -10.75 -8.52
C VAL A 405 -0.64 -9.97 -7.27
N MET A 406 -1.22 -8.79 -7.05
CA MET A 406 -0.90 -7.86 -5.96
C MET A 406 -1.96 -7.84 -4.85
N ASN A 407 -3.06 -8.57 -5.02
CA ASN A 407 -4.24 -8.49 -4.16
C ASN A 407 -4.78 -7.05 -4.07
N TYR A 408 -4.80 -6.34 -5.19
CA TYR A 408 -5.39 -5.01 -5.28
C TYR A 408 -6.92 -5.08 -5.11
N ASP A 409 -7.53 -4.06 -4.50
CA ASP A 409 -8.99 -3.84 -4.53
C ASP A 409 -9.40 -3.44 -5.96
N MET A 410 -9.58 -4.44 -6.83
CA MET A 410 -9.98 -4.28 -8.23
C MET A 410 -10.66 -5.55 -8.76
N GLU A 411 -11.47 -5.40 -9.82
CA GLU A 411 -12.05 -6.56 -10.52
C GLU A 411 -10.97 -7.29 -11.33
N SER A 412 -10.96 -8.62 -11.24
CA SER A 412 -10.01 -9.48 -11.95
C SER A 412 -10.62 -10.85 -12.23
N ASP A 413 -10.29 -11.44 -13.37
CA ASP A 413 -10.70 -12.80 -13.72
C ASP A 413 -10.01 -13.85 -12.85
N TYR A 414 -8.75 -13.59 -12.49
CA TYR A 414 -7.94 -14.46 -11.64
C TYR A 414 -7.20 -13.65 -10.58
N ALA A 415 -7.18 -14.18 -9.36
CA ALA A 415 -6.34 -13.68 -8.28
C ALA A 415 -5.32 -14.77 -7.90
N PHE A 416 -4.06 -14.38 -7.78
CA PHE A 416 -2.96 -15.30 -7.51
C PHE A 416 -2.20 -14.89 -6.25
N ASN A 417 -1.97 -15.88 -5.40
CA ASN A 417 -1.01 -15.77 -4.33
C ASN A 417 0.31 -16.39 -4.78
N LEU A 418 1.19 -15.55 -5.33
CA LEU A 418 2.55 -15.95 -5.71
C LEU A 418 3.42 -16.38 -4.51
N ASN A 419 2.86 -16.33 -3.29
CA ASN A 419 3.46 -16.75 -2.04
C ASN A 419 4.84 -16.09 -1.87
N LEU A 420 4.87 -14.80 -2.12
CA LEU A 420 6.10 -14.03 -2.15
C LEU A 420 6.71 -13.94 -0.75
N CYS A 421 5.87 -13.69 0.26
CA CYS A 421 6.34 -13.50 1.62
C CYS A 421 6.51 -14.82 2.37
N SER A 422 7.43 -14.83 3.33
CA SER A 422 7.62 -15.94 4.24
C SER A 422 6.51 -16.04 5.28
N THR A 423 6.23 -17.27 5.69
CA THR A 423 5.24 -17.54 6.74
C THR A 423 5.79 -17.21 8.14
N ILE A 424 4.89 -17.05 9.13
CA ILE A 424 5.31 -16.84 10.52
C ILE A 424 6.24 -17.97 11.04
N PRO A 425 5.94 -19.27 10.81
CA PRO A 425 6.86 -20.35 11.21
C PRO A 425 8.26 -20.23 10.58
N GLU A 426 8.33 -19.86 9.30
CA GLU A 426 9.60 -19.61 8.60
C GLU A 426 10.37 -18.44 9.23
N MET A 427 9.68 -17.33 9.53
CA MET A 427 10.30 -16.20 10.24
C MET A 427 10.81 -16.62 11.62
N ARG A 428 10.07 -17.42 12.38
CA ARG A 428 10.52 -17.90 13.70
C ARG A 428 11.74 -18.79 13.60
N SER A 429 11.77 -19.68 12.60
CA SER A 429 12.94 -20.52 12.34
C SER A 429 14.16 -19.67 11.99
N PHE A 430 13.99 -18.63 11.16
CA PHE A 430 15.08 -17.76 10.73
C PHE A 430 15.58 -16.80 11.82
N TYR A 431 14.67 -16.27 12.65
CA TYR A 431 14.96 -15.22 13.63
C TYR A 431 15.14 -15.71 15.08
N GLY A 432 15.22 -17.02 15.30
CA GLY A 432 15.48 -17.58 16.63
C GLY A 432 14.28 -17.52 17.59
N ASN A 433 13.06 -17.73 17.07
CA ASN A 433 11.79 -17.75 17.81
C ASN A 433 11.45 -16.45 18.59
N PRO A 434 11.39 -15.29 17.91
CA PRO A 434 11.03 -14.02 18.54
C PRO A 434 9.54 -13.94 18.90
N VAL A 435 9.19 -12.99 19.77
CA VAL A 435 7.81 -12.52 19.94
C VAL A 435 7.38 -11.78 18.67
N ILE A 436 6.17 -12.00 18.17
CA ILE A 436 5.67 -11.35 16.95
C ILE A 436 4.45 -10.51 17.31
N ALA A 437 4.50 -9.21 17.03
CA ALA A 437 3.36 -8.31 17.02
C ALA A 437 3.02 -7.97 15.56
N SER A 438 1.75 -8.04 15.16
CA SER A 438 1.32 -7.87 13.77
C SER A 438 0.06 -7.02 13.68
N ASN A 439 -0.08 -6.28 12.58
CA ASN A 439 -1.27 -5.48 12.25
C ASN A 439 -2.27 -6.22 11.32
N MET A 440 -2.08 -7.53 11.09
CA MET A 440 -2.83 -8.30 10.08
C MET A 440 -4.34 -8.41 10.37
N ASP A 441 -4.80 -8.35 11.63
CA ASP A 441 -6.18 -8.73 11.99
C ASP A 441 -6.88 -7.85 13.05
N SER A 442 -6.20 -6.85 13.60
CA SER A 442 -6.67 -6.16 14.80
C SER A 442 -6.95 -4.68 14.56
N ASN A 443 -8.05 -4.22 15.14
CA ASN A 443 -8.28 -2.81 15.48
C ASN A 443 -7.29 -2.41 16.59
N LEU A 444 -5.97 -2.44 16.33
CA LEU A 444 -4.94 -1.97 17.27
C LEU A 444 -5.11 -0.47 17.45
N GLU A 445 -5.87 -0.09 18.48
CA GLU A 445 -6.00 1.29 18.93
C GLU A 445 -4.91 1.58 19.97
N GLY A 446 -3.86 2.29 19.53
CA GLY A 446 -2.88 3.02 20.35
C GLY A 446 -2.59 2.52 21.78
N ASN A 447 -1.38 1.97 21.96
CA ASN A 447 -0.67 1.57 23.19
C ASN A 447 -0.48 0.04 23.40
N ASP A 448 -0.32 -0.74 22.32
CA ASP A 448 -0.43 -2.20 22.40
C ASP A 448 0.90 -2.95 22.57
N VAL A 449 2.03 -2.26 22.67
CA VAL A 449 3.33 -2.90 23.00
C VAL A 449 4.09 -2.03 24.00
N PHE A 450 4.40 -2.60 25.17
CA PHE A 450 5.26 -1.99 26.19
C PHE A 450 6.56 -2.78 26.34
N MET A 451 7.68 -2.06 26.44
CA MET A 451 8.96 -2.67 26.77
C MET A 451 9.51 -2.15 28.09
N THR A 452 9.98 -3.07 28.91
CA THR A 452 10.83 -2.77 30.07
C THR A 452 12.24 -3.35 29.85
N ASN A 453 13.15 -3.08 30.77
CA ASN A 453 14.52 -3.59 30.71
C ASN A 453 14.57 -5.13 30.83
N GLU A 454 13.52 -5.75 31.37
CA GLU A 454 13.47 -7.19 31.69
C GLU A 454 12.52 -7.92 30.72
N GLU A 455 11.33 -7.36 30.45
CA GLU A 455 10.23 -8.02 29.72
C GLU A 455 9.69 -7.19 28.54
N ILE A 456 9.13 -7.88 27.54
CA ILE A 456 8.37 -7.29 26.42
C ILE A 456 6.90 -7.67 26.63
N TYR A 457 6.02 -6.68 26.76
CA TYR A 457 4.59 -6.85 26.88
C TYR A 457 3.93 -6.48 25.55
N VAL A 458 3.08 -7.37 25.04
CA VAL A 458 2.15 -7.06 23.95
C VAL A 458 0.76 -7.06 24.57
N ILE A 459 0.11 -5.89 24.62
CA ILE A 459 -1.24 -5.72 25.15
C ILE A 459 -2.17 -5.61 23.95
N ASP A 460 -2.74 -6.72 23.51
CA ASP A 460 -3.71 -6.77 22.41
C ASP A 460 -5.14 -6.83 22.99
N ILE A 461 -5.98 -5.84 22.65
CA ILE A 461 -7.43 -5.85 22.90
C ILE A 461 -8.11 -5.19 21.69
N PRO A 462 -9.12 -5.76 20.98
CA PRO A 462 -9.58 -7.14 20.88
C PRO A 462 -9.83 -7.64 19.41
N LYS A 463 -9.34 -8.84 19.07
CA LYS A 463 -10.04 -10.00 18.45
C LYS A 463 -8.97 -10.98 17.95
N ILE A 464 -8.80 -12.01 18.77
CA ILE A 464 -7.73 -13.02 18.77
C ILE A 464 -7.76 -13.90 17.53
N ASP A 465 -6.57 -14.26 17.03
CA ASP A 465 -6.21 -15.67 16.81
C ASP A 465 -4.77 -15.91 17.32
N TYR A 466 -4.62 -16.79 18.33
CA TYR A 466 -3.31 -17.26 18.80
C TYR A 466 -3.29 -18.79 18.88
N TYR A 467 -2.21 -19.39 18.37
CA TYR A 467 -1.82 -20.79 18.62
C TYR A 467 -0.49 -20.81 19.38
N VAL A 468 -0.41 -21.57 20.49
CA VAL A 468 0.87 -22.00 21.09
C VAL A 468 0.77 -23.46 21.61
N TYR A 469 1.83 -24.19 21.27
CA TYR A 469 2.32 -25.54 21.58
C TYR A 469 1.69 -26.49 22.62
N ASN A 470 1.86 -27.76 22.25
CA ASN A 470 1.47 -29.06 22.80
C ASN A 470 2.00 -29.35 24.23
N ILE A 471 1.09 -29.61 25.16
CA ILE A 471 1.33 -30.40 26.37
C ILE A 471 0.48 -31.67 26.23
N LYS A 472 1.14 -32.83 26.31
CA LYS A 472 0.48 -34.14 26.22
C LYS A 472 -0.68 -34.23 27.23
N ASN A 473 -1.84 -34.63 26.72
CA ASN A 473 -3.07 -34.97 27.42
C ASN A 473 -3.89 -33.81 28.03
N VAL A 474 -4.54 -32.99 27.19
CA VAL A 474 -5.79 -32.30 27.57
C VAL A 474 -6.71 -32.20 26.34
N GLU A 475 -7.99 -32.55 26.54
CA GLU A 475 -9.05 -32.53 25.53
C GLU A 475 -9.35 -31.12 24.98
N ARG A 476 -9.78 -31.07 23.72
CA ARG A 476 -10.17 -29.86 22.96
C ARG A 476 -11.29 -29.08 23.68
N ILE A 477 -11.16 -27.75 23.78
CA ILE A 477 -12.25 -26.84 24.19
C ILE A 477 -12.44 -25.77 23.10
N PRO A 478 -13.68 -25.52 22.61
CA PRO A 478 -13.94 -24.58 21.53
C PRO A 478 -13.94 -23.12 21.99
N ALA A 479 -13.60 -22.25 21.04
CA ALA A 479 -13.32 -20.83 21.20
C ALA A 479 -14.52 -20.02 21.72
N GLY A 480 -14.20 -19.06 22.60
CA GLY A 480 -15.12 -18.02 23.02
C GLY A 480 -15.03 -17.66 24.49
N ASN A 481 -13.84 -17.56 25.10
CA ASN A 481 -13.65 -16.92 26.41
C ASN A 481 -12.21 -16.42 26.53
N ASN A 482 -12.07 -15.15 26.94
CA ASN A 482 -10.79 -14.48 27.18
C ASN A 482 -9.94 -15.25 28.20
N LEU A 483 -8.74 -15.69 27.80
CA LEU A 483 -7.72 -16.23 28.67
C LEU A 483 -6.37 -15.60 28.32
N LEU A 484 -5.81 -14.84 29.27
CA LEU A 484 -4.39 -14.54 29.32
C LEU A 484 -3.73 -15.70 30.08
N LEU A 485 -2.99 -16.55 29.38
CA LEU A 485 -2.15 -17.59 30.00
C LEU A 485 -0.76 -17.01 30.24
N PHE A 486 -0.43 -16.78 31.51
CA PHE A 486 0.94 -16.64 31.99
C PHE A 486 1.51 -18.02 32.31
N ASP A 487 2.80 -18.19 32.02
CA ASP A 487 3.63 -19.37 32.28
C ASP A 487 3.42 -19.97 33.69
N GLY A 488 2.47 -20.89 33.84
CA GLY A 488 2.37 -21.93 34.88
C GLY A 488 2.50 -21.56 36.37
N LYS A 489 2.68 -20.28 36.72
CA LYS A 489 2.97 -19.78 38.06
C LYS A 489 2.29 -18.42 38.20
N ILE A 490 1.08 -18.43 38.75
CA ILE A 490 0.45 -17.21 39.26
C ILE A 490 1.30 -16.75 40.45
N ARG A 491 2.25 -15.85 40.21
CA ARG A 491 2.88 -15.06 41.28
C ARG A 491 2.02 -13.83 41.52
N ASN A 492 1.83 -13.50 42.79
CA ASN A 492 0.98 -12.43 43.33
C ASN A 492 1.20 -11.07 42.64
N GLU A 493 0.60 -10.79 41.49
CA GLU A 493 0.66 -9.45 40.90
C GLU A 493 -0.61 -9.01 40.17
N ARG A 494 -0.69 -7.68 40.11
CA ARG A 494 -1.83 -6.79 39.85
C ARG A 494 -2.45 -7.00 38.48
N LEU A 495 -3.78 -7.02 38.45
CA LEU A 495 -4.57 -6.98 37.23
C LEU A 495 -5.68 -5.93 37.42
N ILE A 496 -5.97 -5.16 36.37
CA ILE A 496 -7.09 -4.21 36.36
C ILE A 496 -8.26 -4.93 35.70
N CYS A 497 -9.33 -5.22 36.45
CA CYS A 497 -10.51 -5.94 35.95
C CYS A 497 -11.79 -5.35 36.56
N ARG A 498 -12.88 -5.24 35.78
CA ARG A 498 -14.17 -4.74 36.28
C ARG A 498 -14.92 -5.85 37.02
N LYS A 499 -15.61 -5.53 38.11
CA LYS A 499 -16.35 -6.46 39.00
C LYS A 499 -17.24 -7.50 38.28
N ASN A 500 -17.85 -7.13 37.15
CA ASN A 500 -18.72 -8.02 36.38
C ASN A 500 -17.99 -9.08 35.53
N GLN A 501 -16.71 -8.86 35.21
CA GLN A 501 -15.88 -9.80 34.44
C GLN A 501 -15.35 -10.93 35.33
N LEU A 502 -15.11 -10.66 36.61
CA LEU A 502 -14.59 -11.63 37.58
C LEU A 502 -15.57 -12.79 37.85
N LYS A 503 -16.88 -12.49 37.91
CA LYS A 503 -17.96 -13.50 38.00
C LYS A 503 -17.98 -14.46 36.81
N LYS A 504 -17.54 -14.00 35.63
CA LYS A 504 -17.47 -14.82 34.41
C LYS A 504 -16.16 -15.59 34.29
N MET A 505 -15.07 -15.07 34.85
CA MET A 505 -13.74 -15.68 34.77
C MET A 505 -13.63 -17.01 35.49
N PHE A 506 -14.22 -17.15 36.67
CA PHE A 506 -13.91 -18.30 37.53
C PHE A 506 -14.80 -19.52 37.33
N ARG A 507 -15.97 -19.42 36.68
CA ARG A 507 -16.93 -20.52 36.36
C ARG A 507 -17.19 -21.60 37.45
N GLU A 508 -16.70 -21.40 38.66
CA GLU A 508 -16.79 -22.29 39.82
C GLU A 508 -17.72 -21.69 40.87
N THR A 509 -18.25 -22.57 41.71
CA THR A 509 -19.01 -22.20 42.89
C THR A 509 -18.11 -21.44 43.85
N TYR A 510 -18.37 -20.15 44.02
CA TYR A 510 -17.73 -19.30 45.02
C TYR A 510 -18.71 -18.99 46.14
N TYR A 511 -18.18 -18.64 47.30
CA TYR A 511 -18.97 -17.98 48.33
C TYR A 511 -18.34 -16.64 48.68
N LEU A 512 -19.20 -15.68 49.05
CA LEU A 512 -18.81 -14.31 49.39
C LEU A 512 -18.91 -14.16 50.91
N HIS A 513 -17.81 -13.75 51.55
CA HIS A 513 -17.77 -13.47 52.98
C HIS A 513 -16.94 -12.20 53.22
N ASP A 514 -17.51 -11.22 53.92
CA ASP A 514 -16.89 -9.91 54.20
C ASP A 514 -16.27 -9.20 52.98
N GLY A 515 -16.96 -9.25 51.83
CA GLY A 515 -16.49 -8.62 50.59
C GLY A 515 -15.36 -9.38 49.88
N ILE A 516 -14.99 -10.57 50.39
CA ILE A 516 -13.98 -11.46 49.82
C ILE A 516 -14.67 -12.67 49.17
N TYR A 517 -14.32 -12.93 47.92
CA TYR A 517 -14.77 -14.08 47.14
C TYR A 517 -13.82 -15.26 47.37
N PHE A 518 -14.34 -16.39 47.85
CA PHE A 518 -13.58 -17.61 48.09
C PHE A 518 -13.90 -18.63 47.00
N PHE A 519 -12.86 -19.17 46.37
CA PHE A 519 -12.93 -20.20 45.34
C PHE A 519 -12.31 -21.50 45.88
N PRO A 520 -13.12 -22.40 46.49
CA PRO A 520 -12.61 -23.55 47.24
C PRO A 520 -11.90 -24.58 46.35
N GLY A 521 -12.39 -24.75 45.10
CA GLY A 521 -11.77 -25.65 44.12
C GLY A 521 -10.34 -25.22 43.76
N LEU A 522 -10.07 -23.92 43.81
CA LEU A 522 -8.78 -23.33 43.45
C LEU A 522 -7.89 -22.98 44.66
N ARG A 523 -8.42 -23.06 45.89
CA ARG A 523 -7.77 -22.56 47.12
C ARG A 523 -7.32 -21.10 47.00
N LYS A 524 -8.13 -20.26 46.34
CA LYS A 524 -7.84 -18.84 46.10
C LYS A 524 -8.93 -17.95 46.68
N ARG A 525 -8.54 -16.90 47.40
CA ARG A 525 -9.45 -15.82 47.82
C ARG A 525 -9.15 -14.55 47.06
N VAL A 526 -10.20 -13.80 46.75
CA VAL A 526 -10.15 -12.59 45.92
C VAL A 526 -10.93 -11.47 46.57
N TRP A 527 -10.35 -10.28 46.71
CA TRP A 527 -11.05 -9.11 47.25
C TRP A 527 -10.69 -7.83 46.52
N PHE A 528 -11.49 -6.79 46.77
CA PHE A 528 -11.35 -5.48 46.13
C PHE A 528 -11.00 -4.40 47.15
N GLU A 529 -10.10 -3.50 46.77
CA GLU A 529 -9.97 -2.19 47.41
C GLU A 529 -9.90 -1.13 46.31
N SER A 530 -10.85 -0.19 46.32
CA SER A 530 -11.01 0.83 45.27
C SER A 530 -11.21 0.21 43.87
N ASP A 531 -10.31 0.50 42.93
CA ASP A 531 -10.27 0.03 41.54
C ASP A 531 -9.36 -1.19 41.33
N LYS A 532 -8.87 -1.80 42.42
CA LYS A 532 -7.88 -2.88 42.41
C LYS A 532 -8.47 -4.17 42.97
N PHE A 533 -7.97 -5.30 42.50
CA PHE A 533 -8.28 -6.60 43.10
C PHE A 533 -7.01 -7.35 43.48
N TYR A 534 -7.14 -8.17 44.51
CA TYR A 534 -6.07 -8.98 45.09
C TYR A 534 -6.45 -10.44 45.01
N ILE A 535 -5.48 -11.32 44.73
CA ILE A 535 -5.63 -12.77 44.77
C ILE A 535 -4.58 -13.33 45.71
N THR A 536 -4.97 -14.17 46.67
CA THR A 536 -4.01 -14.94 47.47
C THR A 536 -4.45 -16.39 47.60
N ASP A 537 -3.49 -17.28 47.76
CA ASP A 537 -3.74 -18.64 48.26
C ASP A 537 -4.29 -18.60 49.70
N TYR A 538 -5.08 -19.60 50.08
CA TYR A 538 -5.46 -19.87 51.46
C TYR A 538 -5.56 -21.36 51.77
#